data_AF-A0A2D0AMG2-F1
#
_entry.id   AF-A0A2D0AMG2-F1
#
_cell.length_a   1.000
_cell.length_b   1.000
_cell.length_c   1.000
_cell.angle_alpha   90.00
_cell.angle_beta   90.00
_cell.angle_gamma   90.00
#
_symmetry.space_group_name_H-M   'P 1'
#
loop_
_entity.id
_entity.type
_entity.pdbx_description
1 polymer ?
#
loop_
_entity_poly.entity_id
_entity_poly.type
_entity_poly.pdbx_seq_one_letter_code
_entity_poly.pdbx_strand_id
1 'polypeptide(L)'
;MSDDAMVLIAVLFSRSEALSVAAMLDSAGIIAHVGGEYYAGTTLNIIAMGGFRVTVPAWQHQDASDILSDFADQPVVFSTAIRRRALTLLAIIGLTILLPVGYLHHRAGDLTLGTVLMLTLSLSATPLAPQVRGEYYLSAARVD
;
A
#
# COMPACT_ATOMS: atom_id res chain seq x y z
N MET A 1 18.57 -12.13 30.04
CA MET A 1 17.33 -11.44 30.44
C MET A 1 17.05 -10.25 29.51
N SER A 2 17.19 -10.41 28.19
CA SER A 2 16.83 -9.41 27.18
C SER A 2 15.73 -9.90 26.22
N ASP A 3 15.10 -11.04 26.52
CA ASP A 3 14.18 -11.71 25.59
C ASP A 3 12.85 -10.94 25.41
N ASP A 4 12.46 -10.08 26.35
CA ASP A 4 11.26 -9.23 26.18
C ASP A 4 11.51 -7.94 25.37
N ALA A 5 12.72 -7.74 24.83
CA ALA A 5 12.99 -6.58 23.99
C ALA A 5 12.23 -6.69 22.66
N MET A 6 11.33 -5.75 22.39
CA MET A 6 10.67 -5.63 21.08
C MET A 6 11.64 -5.02 20.07
N VAL A 7 11.86 -5.71 18.95
CA VAL A 7 12.75 -5.30 17.85
C VAL A 7 11.90 -4.88 16.65
N LEU A 8 12.32 -3.81 15.99
CA LEU A 8 11.69 -3.33 14.76
C LEU A 8 11.95 -4.31 13.61
N ILE A 9 10.89 -4.70 12.91
CA ILE A 9 10.99 -5.58 11.74
C ILE A 9 10.55 -4.89 10.44
N ALA A 10 9.61 -3.94 10.50
CA ALA A 10 9.18 -3.20 9.33
C ALA A 10 8.73 -1.76 9.65
N VAL A 11 8.94 -0.85 8.71
CA VAL A 11 8.34 0.49 8.68
C VAL A 11 7.52 0.62 7.40
N LEU A 12 6.21 0.80 7.55
CA LEU A 12 5.23 0.75 6.46
C LEU A 12 4.46 2.07 6.40
N PHE A 13 4.18 2.58 5.19
CA PHE A 13 3.49 3.86 5.03
C PHE A 13 1.96 3.71 4.87
N SER A 14 1.47 2.47 4.84
CA SER A 14 0.06 2.15 4.81
C SER A 14 -0.38 1.38 6.05
N ARG A 15 -1.46 1.83 6.69
CA ARG A 15 -2.07 1.11 7.83
C ARG A 15 -2.55 -0.28 7.43
N SER A 16 -3.16 -0.41 6.24
CA SER A 16 -3.66 -1.70 5.78
C SER A 16 -2.52 -2.68 5.52
N GLU A 17 -1.38 -2.18 5.05
CA GLU A 17 -0.17 -2.98 4.85
C GLU A 17 0.40 -3.44 6.19
N ALA A 18 0.53 -2.54 7.18
CA ALA A 18 1.00 -2.89 8.52
C ALA A 18 0.12 -3.94 9.22
N LEU A 19 -1.20 -3.80 9.10
CA LEU A 19 -2.13 -4.80 9.63
C LEU A 19 -2.07 -6.13 8.87
N SER A 20 -1.83 -6.09 7.56
CA SER A 20 -1.67 -7.32 6.77
C SER A 20 -0.40 -8.07 7.15
N VAL A 21 0.72 -7.35 7.33
CA VAL A 21 1.98 -7.93 7.79
C VAL A 21 1.84 -8.48 9.22
N ALA A 22 1.20 -7.75 10.12
CA ALA A 22 0.96 -8.23 11.48
C ALA A 22 0.07 -9.48 11.50
N ALA A 23 -1.02 -9.51 10.72
CA ALA A 23 -1.89 -10.68 10.61
C ALA A 23 -1.18 -11.89 10.00
N MET A 24 -0.28 -11.66 9.05
CA MET A 24 0.56 -12.70 8.47
C MET A 24 1.50 -13.31 9.53
N LEU A 25 2.21 -12.49 10.29
CA LEU A 25 3.08 -12.95 11.38
C LEU A 25 2.27 -13.66 12.47
N ASP A 26 1.10 -13.13 12.84
CA ASP A 26 0.19 -13.75 13.82
C ASP A 26 -0.29 -15.14 13.34
N SER A 27 -0.59 -15.29 12.05
CA SER A 27 -0.96 -16.60 11.46
C SER A 27 0.18 -17.63 11.53
N ALA A 28 1.43 -17.18 11.60
CA ALA A 28 2.61 -18.03 11.77
C ALA A 28 2.97 -18.25 13.26
N GLY A 29 2.16 -17.73 14.20
CA GLY A 29 2.38 -17.82 15.63
C GLY A 29 3.41 -16.81 16.17
N ILE A 30 3.74 -15.78 15.39
CA ILE A 30 4.68 -14.72 15.77
C ILE A 30 3.90 -13.54 16.32
N ILE A 31 4.30 -13.09 17.50
CA ILE A 31 3.67 -11.96 18.17
C ILE A 31 4.16 -10.68 17.49
N ALA A 32 3.29 -10.03 16.73
CA ALA A 32 3.58 -8.76 16.08
C ALA A 32 2.81 -7.61 16.74
N HIS A 33 3.49 -6.51 17.01
CA HIS A 33 2.88 -5.27 17.49
C HIS A 33 2.99 -4.17 16.43
N VAL A 34 1.90 -3.47 16.18
CA VAL A 34 1.85 -2.35 15.23
C VAL A 34 1.82 -1.04 16.00
N GLY A 35 2.93 -0.31 15.99
CA GLY A 35 3.04 1.05 16.48
C GLY A 35 2.52 2.08 15.47
N GLY A 36 2.02 3.21 15.99
CA GLY A 36 1.51 4.32 15.16
C GLY A 36 0.00 4.29 14.93
N GLU A 37 -0.76 3.47 15.67
CA GLU A 37 -2.22 3.35 15.54
C GLU A 37 -3.00 4.65 15.79
N TYR A 38 -2.39 5.61 16.51
CA TYR A 38 -2.98 6.92 16.78
C TYR A 38 -3.12 7.79 15.52
N TYR A 39 -2.54 7.38 14.38
CA TYR A 39 -2.64 8.10 13.11
C TYR A 39 -3.57 7.38 12.14
N ALA A 40 -4.61 8.07 11.68
CA ALA A 40 -5.49 7.57 10.64
C ALA A 40 -4.71 7.45 9.32
N GLY A 41 -4.95 6.40 8.52
CA GLY A 41 -4.29 6.19 7.22
C GLY A 41 -4.51 7.32 6.20
N THR A 42 -5.39 8.28 6.50
CA THR A 42 -5.65 9.51 5.74
C THR A 42 -4.80 10.71 6.19
N THR A 43 -3.92 10.53 7.17
CA THR A 43 -3.06 11.62 7.67
C THR A 43 -1.97 11.89 6.63
N LEU A 44 -2.09 13.03 5.93
CA LEU A 44 -1.20 13.46 4.83
C LEU A 44 0.31 13.44 5.17
N ASN A 45 0.67 13.34 6.46
CA ASN A 45 2.04 13.44 6.94
C ASN A 45 2.57 12.16 7.63
N ILE A 46 2.05 10.98 7.27
CA ILE A 46 2.56 9.68 7.78
C ILE A 46 4.05 9.48 7.46
N ILE A 47 4.54 10.03 6.35
CA ILE A 47 5.95 9.95 5.95
C ILE A 47 6.84 10.74 6.93
N ALA A 48 6.48 11.98 7.29
CA ALA A 48 7.29 12.75 8.25
C ALA A 48 7.22 12.22 9.68
N MET A 49 6.20 11.41 10.00
CA MET A 49 6.06 10.76 11.32
C MET A 49 6.79 9.41 11.39
N GLY A 50 7.44 8.98 10.31
CA GLY A 50 8.24 7.75 10.30
C GLY A 50 7.43 6.47 10.18
N GLY A 51 6.22 6.53 9.61
CA GLY A 51 5.41 5.36 9.24
C GLY A 51 4.80 4.57 10.39
N PHE A 52 4.09 3.50 10.04
CA PHE A 52 3.61 2.45 10.93
C PHE A 52 4.75 1.47 11.18
N ARG A 53 5.06 1.24 12.46
CA ARG A 53 6.19 0.41 12.87
C ARG A 53 5.69 -0.96 13.30
N VAL A 54 6.16 -2.01 12.66
CA VAL A 54 5.90 -3.38 13.11
C VAL A 54 7.08 -3.83 13.95
N THR A 55 6.81 -4.27 15.17
CA THR A 55 7.81 -4.82 16.08
C THR A 55 7.47 -6.24 16.50
N VAL A 56 8.48 -7.05 16.75
CA VAL A 56 8.37 -8.44 17.21
C VAL A 56 9.31 -8.68 18.40
N PRO A 57 9.05 -9.65 19.28
CA PRO A 57 10.00 -10.03 20.31
C PRO A 57 11.35 -10.42 19.72
N ALA A 58 12.45 -10.03 20.38
CA ALA A 58 13.81 -10.28 19.88
C ALA A 58 14.09 -11.77 19.59
N TRP A 59 13.54 -12.67 20.39
CA TRP A 59 13.70 -14.13 20.21
C TRP A 59 12.94 -14.68 18.99
N GLN A 60 11.92 -13.97 18.48
CA GLN A 60 11.20 -14.35 17.25
C GLN A 60 11.71 -13.60 16.02
N HIS A 61 12.71 -12.72 16.16
CA HIS A 61 13.14 -11.84 15.07
C HIS A 61 13.67 -12.60 13.85
N GLN A 62 14.39 -13.70 14.07
CA GLN A 62 14.88 -14.56 12.99
C GLN A 62 13.72 -15.25 12.26
N ASP A 63 12.84 -15.94 13.00
CA ASP A 63 11.69 -16.65 12.41
C ASP A 63 10.78 -15.70 11.63
N ALA A 64 10.57 -14.49 12.16
CA ALA A 64 9.80 -13.43 11.50
C ALA A 64 10.49 -12.91 10.23
N SER A 65 11.83 -12.83 10.25
CA SER A 65 12.61 -12.43 9.09
C SER A 65 12.53 -13.46 7.98
N ASP A 66 12.63 -14.75 8.31
CA ASP A 66 12.58 -15.86 7.35
C ASP A 66 11.21 -15.90 6.63
N ILE A 67 10.11 -15.76 7.37
CA ILE A 67 8.76 -15.68 6.79
C ILE A 67 8.61 -14.47 5.87
N LEU A 68 9.14 -13.31 6.28
CA LEU A 68 9.05 -12.10 5.47
C LEU A 68 9.90 -12.18 4.20
N SER A 69 11.05 -12.84 4.23
CA SER A 69 11.84 -13.09 3.01
C SER A 69 11.11 -14.00 2.03
N ASP A 70 10.47 -15.06 2.52
CA ASP A 70 9.69 -15.99 1.67
C ASP A 70 8.50 -15.29 0.99
N PHE A 71 7.94 -14.27 1.64
CA PHE A 71 6.88 -13.45 1.07
C PHE A 71 7.40 -12.35 0.13
N ALA A 72 8.58 -11.80 0.40
CA ALA A 72 9.19 -10.75 -0.43
C ALA A 72 9.54 -11.24 -1.85
N ASP A 73 9.83 -12.53 -1.99
CA ASP A 73 10.14 -13.19 -3.26
C ASP A 73 8.90 -13.58 -4.07
N GLN A 74 7.70 -13.47 -3.48
CA GLN A 74 6.47 -13.74 -4.19
C GLN A 74 6.06 -12.53 -5.05
N PRO A 75 5.80 -12.71 -6.36
CA PRO A 75 5.30 -11.63 -7.18
C PRO A 75 3.93 -11.20 -6.66
N VAL A 76 3.72 -9.89 -6.45
CA VAL A 76 2.42 -9.34 -6.08
C VAL A 76 1.44 -9.57 -7.23
N VAL A 77 0.65 -10.64 -7.14
CA VAL A 77 -0.39 -10.95 -8.13
C VAL A 77 -1.64 -10.18 -7.77
N PHE A 78 -1.84 -9.03 -8.41
CA PHE A 78 -3.11 -8.31 -8.29
C PHE A 78 -4.26 -9.18 -8.78
N SER A 79 -5.35 -9.21 -8.01
CA SER A 79 -6.57 -9.92 -8.40
C SER A 79 -7.07 -9.41 -9.76
N THR A 80 -7.06 -10.30 -10.76
CA THR A 80 -7.54 -10.01 -12.12
C THR A 80 -9.01 -9.61 -12.11
N ALA A 81 -9.79 -10.11 -11.15
CA ALA A 81 -11.19 -9.76 -10.95
C ALA A 81 -11.36 -8.31 -10.50
N ILE A 82 -10.54 -7.84 -9.55
CA ILE A 82 -10.56 -6.44 -9.10
C ILE A 82 -10.13 -5.52 -10.22
N ARG A 83 -9.05 -5.86 -10.93
CA ARG A 83 -8.57 -5.10 -12.10
C ARG A 83 -9.64 -4.99 -13.18
N ARG A 84 -10.31 -6.09 -13.53
CA ARG A 84 -11.38 -6.10 -14.53
C ARG A 84 -12.56 -5.23 -14.08
N ARG A 85 -13.02 -5.36 -12.83
CA ARG A 85 -14.13 -4.55 -12.30
C ARG A 85 -13.78 -3.06 -12.28
N ALA A 86 -12.57 -2.69 -11.85
CA ALA A 86 -12.11 -1.31 -11.87
C ALA A 86 -12.12 -0.73 -13.29
N LEU A 87 -11.62 -1.47 -14.29
CA LEU A 87 -11.67 -1.06 -15.69
C LEU A 87 -13.09 -0.93 -16.22
N THR A 88 -13.99 -1.86 -15.86
CA THR A 88 -15.40 -1.78 -16.25
C THR A 88 -16.07 -0.53 -15.67
N LEU A 89 -15.82 -0.22 -14.40
CA LEU A 89 -16.37 0.95 -13.74
C LEU A 89 -15.84 2.25 -14.36
N LEU A 90 -14.53 2.30 -14.64
CA LEU A 90 -13.90 3.42 -15.34
C LEU A 90 -14.49 3.60 -16.75
N ALA A 91 -14.71 2.51 -17.49
CA ALA A 91 -15.31 2.56 -18.81
C ALA A 91 -16.76 3.05 -18.78
N ILE A 92 -17.55 2.63 -17.79
CA ILE A 92 -18.93 3.11 -17.60
C ILE A 92 -18.90 4.61 -17.33
N ILE A 93 -18.14 5.07 -16.33
CA ILE A 93 -18.02 6.50 -16.00
C ILE A 93 -17.54 7.31 -17.21
N GLY A 94 -16.53 6.80 -17.92
CA GLY A 94 -15.99 7.42 -19.12
C GLY A 94 -17.04 7.61 -20.21
N LEU A 95 -17.80 6.55 -20.51
CA LEU A 95 -18.76 6.55 -21.60
C LEU A 95 -20.05 7.30 -21.26
N THR A 96 -20.53 7.22 -20.02
CA THR A 96 -21.83 7.80 -19.62
C THR A 96 -21.73 9.22 -19.09
N ILE A 97 -20.59 9.63 -18.52
CA ILE A 97 -20.43 10.95 -17.90
C ILE A 97 -19.40 11.78 -18.66
N LEU A 98 -18.19 11.26 -18.82
CA LEU A 98 -17.08 12.08 -19.32
C LEU A 98 -17.24 12.44 -20.80
N LEU A 99 -17.70 11.49 -21.62
CA LEU A 99 -17.85 11.68 -23.06
C LEU A 99 -18.98 12.67 -23.41
N PRO A 100 -20.20 12.58 -22.84
CA PRO A 100 -21.25 13.56 -23.07
C PRO A 100 -20.92 14.96 -22.53
N VAL A 101 -20.34 15.05 -21.33
CA VAL A 101 -19.95 16.32 -20.71
C VAL A 101 -18.85 17.01 -21.52
N GLY A 102 -17.85 16.25 -21.97
CA GLY A 102 -16.79 16.77 -22.85
C GLY A 102 -17.33 17.28 -24.19
N TYR A 103 -18.28 16.56 -24.80
CA TYR A 103 -18.91 16.99 -26.05
C TYR A 103 -19.71 18.30 -25.89
N LEU A 104 -20.49 18.42 -24.81
CA LEU A 104 -21.27 19.63 -24.52
C LEU A 104 -20.37 20.86 -24.29
N HIS A 105 -19.27 20.71 -23.55
CA HIS A 105 -18.31 21.80 -23.33
C HIS A 105 -17.56 22.20 -24.60
N HIS A 106 -17.15 21.23 -25.42
CA HIS A 106 -16.52 21.52 -26.72
C HIS A 106 -17.46 22.32 -27.63
N ARG A 107 -18.75 21.98 -27.65
CA ARG A 107 -19.79 22.73 -28.38
C ARG A 107 -20.03 24.13 -27.81
N ALA A 108 -19.84 24.32 -26.51
CA ALA A 108 -19.92 25.62 -25.86
C ALA A 108 -18.67 26.51 -26.06
N GLY A 109 -17.65 26.02 -26.78
CA GLY A 109 -16.40 26.75 -27.03
C GLY A 109 -15.44 26.77 -25.84
N ASP A 110 -15.77 26.01 -24.78
CA ASP A 110 -15.01 25.97 -23.55
C ASP A 110 -14.11 24.72 -23.51
N LEU A 111 -12.81 24.95 -23.69
CA LEU A 111 -11.79 23.90 -23.68
C LEU A 111 -11.28 23.58 -22.26
N THR A 112 -11.66 24.37 -21.24
CA THR A 112 -11.12 24.23 -19.88
C THR A 112 -11.54 22.92 -19.22
N LEU A 113 -12.75 22.44 -19.50
CA LEU A 113 -13.20 21.17 -18.94
C LEU A 113 -12.42 19.98 -19.52
N GLY A 114 -12.07 20.04 -20.81
CA GLY A 114 -11.25 19.02 -21.46
C GLY A 114 -9.86 18.89 -20.85
N THR A 115 -9.23 20.00 -20.49
CA THR A 115 -7.93 20.01 -19.79
C THR A 115 -8.04 19.50 -18.36
N VAL A 116 -9.05 19.89 -17.58
CA VAL A 116 -9.26 19.38 -16.21
C VAL A 116 -9.53 17.87 -16.21
N LEU A 117 -10.32 17.39 -17.17
CA LEU A 117 -10.60 15.97 -17.34
C LEU A 117 -9.35 15.17 -17.71
N MET A 118 -8.57 15.66 -18.68
CA MET A 118 -7.31 15.03 -19.06
C MET A 118 -6.31 15.03 -17.90
N LEU A 119 -6.26 16.08 -17.09
CA LEU A 119 -5.37 16.14 -15.92
C LEU A 119 -5.77 15.12 -14.85
N THR A 120 -7.07 14.95 -14.61
CA THR A 120 -7.60 13.96 -13.64
C THR A 120 -7.39 12.53 -14.13
N LEU A 121 -7.63 12.27 -15.42
CA LEU A 121 -7.33 10.98 -16.05
C LEU A 121 -5.83 10.67 -16.04
N SER A 122 -4.98 11.68 -16.25
CA SER A 122 -3.51 11.53 -16.17
C SER A 122 -3.07 11.11 -14.77
N LEU A 123 -3.69 11.65 -13.71
CA LEU A 123 -3.46 11.24 -12.32
C LEU A 123 -3.95 9.83 -12.00
N SER A 124 -4.96 9.33 -12.73
CA SER A 124 -5.41 7.93 -12.61
C SER A 124 -4.54 6.94 -13.40
N ALA A 125 -3.85 7.44 -14.44
CA ALA A 125 -2.96 6.68 -15.30
C ALA A 125 -1.51 6.65 -14.78
N THR A 126 -1.11 7.64 -13.97
CA THR A 126 0.08 7.47 -13.13
C THR A 126 -0.17 6.24 -12.27
N PRO A 127 0.72 5.23 -12.32
CA PRO A 127 0.63 4.13 -11.39
C PRO A 127 0.69 4.76 -10.00
N LEU A 128 -0.46 4.79 -9.31
CA LEU A 128 -0.51 4.90 -7.87
C LEU A 128 0.05 3.58 -7.33
N ALA A 129 1.32 3.37 -7.57
CA ALA A 129 2.16 2.56 -6.71
C ALA A 129 2.91 3.53 -5.80
N PRO A 130 2.25 4.19 -4.82
CA PRO A 130 2.95 4.67 -3.65
C PRO A 130 3.21 3.50 -2.69
N GLN A 131 3.35 2.27 -3.20
CA GLN A 131 4.16 1.27 -2.52
C GLN A 131 5.61 1.76 -2.64
N VAL A 132 5.92 2.87 -1.96
CA VAL A 132 7.20 3.00 -1.29
C VAL A 132 7.24 1.74 -0.43
N ARG A 133 7.91 0.73 -0.97
CA ARG A 133 8.02 -0.59 -0.35
C ARG A 133 8.44 -0.33 1.09
N GLY A 134 7.72 -0.91 2.05
CA GLY A 134 8.11 -0.76 3.45
C GLY A 134 9.58 -1.07 3.65
N GLU A 135 10.21 -0.37 4.58
CA GLU A 135 11.58 -0.69 4.97
C GLU A 135 11.53 -1.89 5.90
N TYR A 136 12.09 -3.02 5.47
CA TYR A 136 12.17 -4.24 6.26
C TYR A 136 13.56 -4.37 6.88
N TYR A 137 13.59 -4.58 8.20
CA TYR A 137 14.79 -4.74 9.01
C TYR A 137 14.96 -6.22 9.35
N LEU A 138 15.25 -7.00 8.31
CA LEU A 138 15.42 -8.46 8.40
C LEU A 138 16.77 -8.80 9.02
N SER A 139 16.85 -9.94 9.71
CA SER A 139 18.12 -10.52 10.15
C SER A 139 19.04 -10.76 8.94
N ALA A 140 20.36 -10.69 9.15
CA ALA A 140 21.32 -11.00 8.09
C ALA A 140 21.01 -12.37 7.47
N ALA A 141 21.05 -12.45 6.13
CA ALA A 141 20.75 -13.68 5.41
C ALA A 141 21.61 -14.83 5.96
N ARG A 142 20.96 -15.97 6.23
CA ARG A 142 21.65 -17.20 6.61
C ARG A 142 22.57 -17.58 5.46
N VAL A 143 23.88 -17.44 5.68
CA VAL A 143 24.89 -17.97 4.76
C VAL A 143 24.99 -19.46 5.09
N ASP A 144 24.26 -20.27 4.32
CA ASP A 144 24.42 -21.72 4.33
C ASP A 144 25.78 -22.12 3.71
#